data_AF-A0A318TUH6-F1
#
_entry.id   AF-A0A318TUH6-F1
#
_cell.length_a   1.000
_cell.length_b   1.000
_cell.length_c   1.000
_cell.angle_alpha   90.00
_cell.angle_beta   90.00
_cell.angle_gamma   90.00
#
_symmetry.space_group_name_H-M   'P 1'
#
loop_
_entity.id
_entity.type
_entity.pdbx_description
1 polymer ?
#
loop_
_entity_poly.entity_id
_entity_poly.type
_entity_poly.pdbx_seq_one_letter_code
_entity_poly.pdbx_strand_id
1 'polypeptide(L)'
;MKMWLLRLHRWVALALSVPLMILFVTGLILSFEPILIDNGAERASLSADQVKTLIAKHDPDGKANTLMMRAYDGTASIGTRREGMKHIDLASNEQIAAPGMVARLMQSSRQLHEHMLFNLSWLVIGSTIGLLFLIVVGVVMGWPRLRNSVSGWHKGAGWFGLPLLVLSPLTGLALAFGISFSAPPPHIDGAAWPSLKEAVQVVGAKYDLSHLIWIRPRGGQMLARLDDGGEMKVFAVSREELLPTARNWPRLLHEGNWMGAGPALANAVTALAFLVLLVTGAWIWARRTFRRRPARS
;
A
#
# COMPACT_ATOMS: atom_id res chain seq x y z
N MET A 1 -25.37 -23.34 -20.03
CA MET A 1 -24.54 -22.15 -19.71
C MET A 1 -23.94 -22.17 -18.30
N LYS A 2 -24.74 -22.34 -17.23
CA LYS A 2 -24.26 -22.24 -15.82
C LYS A 2 -23.11 -23.19 -15.45
N MET A 3 -23.07 -24.40 -16.02
CA MET A 3 -22.00 -25.38 -15.76
C MET A 3 -20.65 -24.98 -16.37
N TRP A 4 -20.65 -24.32 -17.53
CA TRP A 4 -19.44 -23.86 -18.20
C TRP A 4 -18.82 -22.68 -17.44
N LEU A 5 -19.63 -21.72 -17.01
CA LEU A 5 -19.18 -20.62 -16.15
C LEU A 5 -18.56 -21.15 -14.85
N LEU A 6 -19.18 -22.16 -14.22
CA LEU A 6 -18.65 -22.78 -12.99
C LEU A 6 -17.31 -23.46 -13.20
N ARG A 7 -17.12 -24.14 -14.34
CA ARG A 7 -15.82 -24.74 -14.68
C ARG A 7 -14.78 -23.66 -14.94
N LEU A 8 -15.13 -22.64 -15.72
CA LEU A 8 -14.25 -21.51 -16.06
C LEU A 8 -13.78 -20.79 -14.80
N HIS A 9 -14.70 -20.37 -13.93
CA HIS A 9 -14.38 -19.70 -12.67
C HIS A 9 -13.42 -20.53 -11.81
N ARG A 10 -13.65 -21.85 -11.71
CA ARG A 10 -12.79 -22.73 -10.91
C ARG A 10 -11.39 -22.85 -11.48
N TRP A 11 -11.26 -23.07 -12.78
CA TRP A 11 -9.96 -23.25 -13.40
C TRP A 11 -9.14 -21.97 -13.37
N VAL A 12 -9.77 -20.82 -13.63
CA VAL A 12 -9.11 -19.52 -13.52
C VAL A 12 -8.73 -19.24 -12.06
N ALA A 13 -9.61 -19.49 -11.10
CA ALA A 13 -9.30 -19.29 -9.68
C ALA A 13 -8.16 -20.19 -9.20
N LEU A 14 -8.10 -21.44 -9.68
CA LEU A 14 -7.01 -22.36 -9.34
C LEU A 14 -5.69 -21.94 -9.99
N ALA A 15 -5.70 -21.54 -11.26
CA ALA A 15 -4.50 -21.05 -11.95
C ALA A 15 -3.91 -19.80 -11.27
N LEU A 16 -4.78 -18.92 -10.76
CA LEU A 16 -4.39 -17.69 -10.11
C LEU A 16 -4.25 -17.80 -8.59
N SER A 17 -4.44 -18.99 -7.98
CA SER A 17 -4.57 -19.06 -6.52
C SER A 17 -3.32 -18.66 -5.78
N VAL A 18 -2.14 -19.03 -6.31
CA VAL A 18 -0.84 -18.70 -5.70
C VAL A 18 -0.54 -17.19 -5.78
N PRO A 19 -0.55 -16.53 -6.96
CA PRO A 19 -0.30 -15.10 -7.01
C PRO A 19 -1.37 -14.30 -6.25
N LEU A 20 -2.65 -14.70 -6.30
CA LEU A 20 -3.70 -14.03 -5.53
C LEU A 20 -3.49 -14.19 -4.01
N MET A 21 -3.05 -15.37 -3.55
CA MET A 21 -2.72 -15.57 -2.13
C MET A 21 -1.64 -14.57 -1.68
N ILE A 22 -0.56 -14.43 -2.46
CA ILE A 22 0.52 -13.49 -2.15
C ILE A 22 -0.01 -12.06 -2.11
N LEU A 23 -0.81 -11.64 -3.09
CA LEU A 23 -1.39 -10.29 -3.12
C LEU A 23 -2.31 -10.02 -1.92
N PHE A 24 -3.14 -10.98 -1.54
CA PHE A 24 -4.08 -10.79 -0.43
C PHE A 24 -3.36 -10.79 0.93
N VAL A 25 -2.37 -11.66 1.14
CA VAL A 25 -1.58 -11.67 2.37
C VAL A 25 -0.76 -10.39 2.50
N THR A 26 -0.06 -9.98 1.44
CA THR A 26 0.74 -8.74 1.46
C THR A 26 -0.14 -7.50 1.58
N GLY A 27 -1.28 -7.46 0.88
CA GLY A 27 -2.27 -6.39 1.00
C GLY A 27 -2.87 -6.31 2.40
N LEU A 28 -3.12 -7.45 3.05
CA LEU A 28 -3.55 -7.49 4.46
C LEU A 28 -2.48 -6.89 5.38
N ILE A 29 -1.21 -7.26 5.21
CA ILE A 29 -0.12 -6.68 6.02
C ILE A 29 -0.03 -5.16 5.81
N LEU A 30 -0.07 -4.69 4.55
CA LEU A 30 0.01 -3.27 4.20
C LEU A 30 -1.20 -2.46 4.66
N SER A 31 -2.35 -3.08 4.85
CA SER A 31 -3.54 -2.40 5.38
C SER A 31 -3.35 -1.86 6.80
N PHE A 32 -2.33 -2.32 7.54
CA PHE A 32 -1.98 -1.79 8.86
C PHE A 32 -0.96 -0.65 8.80
N GLU A 33 -0.32 -0.40 7.66
CA GLU A 33 0.71 0.65 7.54
C GLU A 33 0.20 2.05 7.91
N PRO A 34 -1.00 2.50 7.47
CA PRO A 34 -1.52 3.81 7.88
C PRO A 34 -1.68 3.91 9.40
N ILE A 35 -2.23 2.87 10.03
CA ILE A 35 -2.43 2.80 11.48
C ILE A 35 -1.11 2.87 12.23
N LEU A 36 -0.06 2.22 11.71
CA LEU A 36 1.28 2.28 12.29
C LEU A 36 1.86 3.70 12.18
N ILE A 37 1.73 4.36 11.02
CA ILE A 37 2.21 5.72 10.83
C ILE A 37 1.52 6.68 11.79
N ASP A 38 0.19 6.67 11.85
CA ASP A 38 -0.60 7.54 12.73
C ASP A 38 -0.19 7.35 14.20
N ASN A 39 -0.18 6.10 14.69
CA ASN A 39 0.24 5.79 16.07
C ASN A 39 1.70 6.17 16.36
N GLY A 40 2.58 6.03 15.37
CA GLY A 40 3.99 6.40 15.49
C GLY A 40 4.16 7.90 15.63
N ALA A 41 3.40 8.68 14.85
CA ALA A 41 3.42 10.13 14.89
C ALA A 41 2.83 10.68 16.20
N GLU A 42 1.78 10.07 16.75
CA GLU A 42 1.20 10.48 18.05
C GLU A 42 2.13 10.22 19.24
N ARG A 43 2.98 9.18 19.16
CA ARG A 43 3.86 8.77 20.27
C ARG A 43 5.23 9.44 20.25
N ALA A 44 5.62 10.04 19.13
CA ALA A 44 6.90 10.68 18.95
C ALA A 44 6.72 12.16 18.61
N SER A 45 7.57 13.02 19.14
CA SER A 45 7.70 14.40 18.67
C SER A 45 9.11 14.59 18.14
N LEU A 46 9.22 15.07 16.90
CA LEU A 46 10.47 15.29 16.20
C LEU A 46 10.49 16.70 15.63
N SER A 47 11.29 17.56 16.25
CA SER A 47 11.44 18.94 15.82
C SER A 47 12.30 19.05 14.56
N ALA A 48 12.13 20.16 13.82
CA ALA A 48 12.98 20.50 12.69
C ALA A 48 14.46 20.57 13.08
N ASP A 49 14.78 21.08 14.27
CA ASP A 49 16.16 21.21 14.74
C ASP A 49 16.82 19.86 15.03
N GLN A 50 16.06 18.90 15.59
CA GLN A 50 16.54 17.54 15.79
C GLN A 50 16.89 16.88 14.45
N VAL A 51 15.99 16.99 13.46
CA VAL A 51 16.22 16.40 12.14
C VAL A 51 17.35 17.12 11.38
N LYS A 52 17.48 18.44 11.48
CA LYS A 52 18.62 19.19 10.91
C LYS A 52 19.96 18.75 11.53
N THR A 53 19.98 18.51 12.85
CA THR A 53 21.17 18.00 13.55
C THR A 53 21.56 16.61 13.06
N LEU A 54 20.57 15.73 12.86
CA LEU A 54 20.76 14.41 12.25
C LEU A 54 21.31 14.52 10.83
N ILE A 55 20.74 15.40 10.00
CA ILE A 55 21.22 15.61 8.62
C ILE A 55 22.65 16.16 8.63
N ALA A 56 22.97 17.12 9.52
CA ALA A 56 24.32 17.67 9.61
C ALA A 56 25.37 16.62 9.99
N LYS A 57 25.02 15.65 10.85
CA LYS A 57 25.89 14.54 11.23
C LYS A 57 26.11 13.54 10.09
N HIS A 58 25.06 13.19 9.35
CA HIS A 58 25.08 12.06 8.40
C HIS A 58 25.23 12.47 6.92
N ASP A 59 25.03 13.74 6.60
CA ASP A 59 25.22 14.38 5.29
C ASP A 59 25.87 15.78 5.45
N PRO A 60 27.14 15.84 5.91
CA PRO A 60 27.85 17.12 6.10
C PRO A 60 28.02 17.88 4.77
N ASP A 61 28.22 17.15 3.68
CA ASP A 61 28.43 17.71 2.33
C ASP A 61 27.13 18.21 1.67
N GLY A 62 25.95 17.93 2.24
CA GLY A 62 24.66 18.35 1.68
C GLY A 62 24.28 17.66 0.37
N LYS A 63 24.75 16.43 0.15
CA LYS A 63 24.50 15.67 -1.09
C LYS A 63 23.18 14.92 -1.05
N ALA A 64 22.65 14.62 0.14
CA ALA A 64 21.40 13.90 0.29
C ALA A 64 20.23 14.76 -0.20
N ASN A 65 19.34 14.12 -0.95
CA ASN A 65 18.11 14.74 -1.44
C ASN A 65 16.86 13.94 -1.05
N THR A 66 17.04 12.83 -0.34
CA THR A 66 15.96 11.98 0.12
C THR A 66 16.08 11.79 1.62
N LEU A 67 14.98 12.06 2.33
CA LEU A 67 14.77 11.70 3.73
C LEU A 67 13.52 10.81 3.79
N MET A 68 13.61 9.70 4.50
CA MET A 68 12.49 8.84 4.86
C MET A 68 12.40 8.78 6.37
N MET A 69 11.22 9.01 6.91
CA MET A 69 10.96 8.99 8.34
C MET A 69 10.02 7.82 8.63
N ARG A 70 10.35 7.05 9.67
CA ARG A 70 9.55 5.91 10.14
C ARG A 70 9.42 6.02 11.66
N ALA A 71 8.66 7.01 12.11
CA ALA A 71 8.46 7.28 13.54
C ALA A 71 7.97 6.03 14.30
N TYR A 72 7.09 5.24 13.69
CA TYR A 72 6.57 3.98 14.23
C TYR A 72 7.63 2.89 14.49
N ASP A 73 8.80 3.02 13.89
CA ASP A 73 9.92 2.08 13.98
C ASP A 73 11.16 2.75 14.59
N GLY A 74 11.07 4.04 14.97
CA GLY A 74 12.16 4.81 15.55
C GLY A 74 13.34 5.05 14.60
N THR A 75 13.14 4.96 13.28
CA THR A 75 14.23 5.05 12.29
C THR A 75 14.02 6.15 11.26
N ALA A 76 15.12 6.77 10.85
CA ALA A 76 15.19 7.61 9.66
C ALA A 76 16.08 6.97 8.60
N SER A 77 15.93 7.42 7.36
CA SER A 77 16.88 7.08 6.31
C SER A 77 17.17 8.28 5.42
N ILE A 78 18.44 8.55 5.22
CA ILE A 78 18.91 9.71 4.45
C ILE A 78 19.86 9.25 3.34
N GLY A 79 19.77 9.87 2.17
CA GLY A 79 20.74 9.62 1.12
C GLY A 79 20.26 10.05 -0.25
N THR A 80 20.81 9.37 -1.27
CA THR A 80 20.44 9.57 -2.67
C THR A 80 20.17 8.22 -3.33
N ARG A 81 19.41 8.23 -4.42
CA ARG A 81 19.16 7.00 -5.20
C ARG A 81 20.45 6.35 -5.72
N ARG A 82 21.53 7.13 -5.94
CA ARG A 82 22.79 6.65 -6.53
C ARG A 82 23.75 6.08 -5.49
N GLU A 83 23.84 6.72 -4.33
CA GLU A 83 24.79 6.35 -3.26
C GLU A 83 24.17 5.41 -2.23
N GLY A 84 22.85 5.21 -2.27
CA GLY A 84 22.10 4.43 -1.30
C GLY A 84 21.61 5.26 -0.13
N MET A 85 20.92 4.58 0.78
CA MET A 85 20.32 5.19 1.98
C MET A 85 21.11 4.76 3.21
N LYS A 86 21.52 5.72 4.04
CA LYS A 86 22.00 5.47 5.40
C LYS A 86 20.79 5.34 6.32
N HIS A 87 20.73 4.30 7.13
CA HIS A 87 19.67 4.11 8.13
C HIS A 87 20.16 4.63 9.47
N ILE A 88 19.32 5.37 10.18
CA ILE A 88 19.69 6.08 11.40
C ILE A 88 18.65 5.77 12.47
N ASP A 89 19.11 5.45 13.67
CA ASP A 89 18.26 5.35 14.85
C ASP A 89 17.96 6.75 15.39
N LEU A 90 16.68 7.07 15.57
CA LEU A 90 16.24 8.42 15.95
C LEU A 90 16.56 8.77 17.42
N ALA A 91 16.70 7.78 18.29
CA ALA A 91 16.97 8.01 19.72
C ALA A 91 18.45 8.31 19.98
N SER A 92 19.35 7.52 19.36
CA SER A 92 20.80 7.65 19.52
C SER A 92 21.45 8.56 18.47
N ASN A 93 20.75 8.87 17.37
CA ASN A 93 21.30 9.54 16.20
C ASN A 93 22.53 8.81 15.61
N GLU A 94 22.61 7.49 15.80
CA GLU A 94 23.67 6.65 15.25
C GLU A 94 23.23 5.90 14.00
N GLN A 95 24.19 5.65 13.10
CA GLN A 95 23.94 4.86 11.91
C GLN A 95 23.73 3.40 12.30
N ILE A 96 22.66 2.80 11.77
CA ILE A 96 22.32 1.39 11.93
C ILE A 96 22.42 0.67 10.58
N ALA A 97 22.64 -0.64 10.62
CA ALA A 97 22.80 -1.43 9.41
C ALA A 97 21.52 -1.56 8.58
N ALA A 98 20.35 -1.57 9.23
CA ALA A 98 19.06 -1.72 8.59
C ALA A 98 17.95 -1.07 9.43
N PRO A 99 16.79 -0.70 8.82
CA PRO A 99 15.59 -0.30 9.57
C PRO A 99 15.14 -1.42 10.50
N GLY A 100 14.29 -1.11 11.47
CA GLY A 100 13.69 -2.08 12.38
C GLY A 100 12.80 -3.10 11.67
N MET A 101 12.40 -4.12 12.43
CA MET A 101 11.73 -5.30 11.89
C MET A 101 10.38 -4.97 11.24
N VAL A 102 9.61 -4.05 11.82
CA VAL A 102 8.30 -3.65 11.30
C VAL A 102 8.46 -2.94 9.96
N ALA A 103 9.39 -1.99 9.86
CA ALA A 103 9.70 -1.30 8.61
C ALA A 103 10.15 -2.28 7.50
N ARG A 104 10.99 -3.26 7.83
CA ARG A 104 11.41 -4.29 6.88
C ARG A 104 10.26 -5.18 6.40
N LEU A 105 9.34 -5.55 7.30
CA LEU A 105 8.15 -6.32 6.95
C LEU A 105 7.25 -5.53 5.99
N MET A 106 6.99 -4.25 6.26
CA MET A 106 6.18 -3.38 5.40
C MET A 106 6.84 -3.19 4.03
N GLN A 107 8.15 -2.93 4.00
CA GLN A 107 8.90 -2.78 2.75
C GLN A 107 8.88 -4.07 1.92
N SER A 108 9.09 -5.23 2.56
CA SER A 108 9.08 -6.53 1.88
C SER A 108 7.69 -6.88 1.35
N SER A 109 6.65 -6.60 2.14
CA SER A 109 5.25 -6.78 1.73
C SER A 109 4.90 -5.91 0.54
N ARG A 110 5.31 -4.63 0.56
CA ARG A 110 5.14 -3.69 -0.55
C ARG A 110 5.85 -4.17 -1.82
N GLN A 111 7.10 -4.61 -1.70
CA GLN A 111 7.85 -5.14 -2.84
C GLN A 111 7.15 -6.34 -3.48
N LEU A 112 6.68 -7.29 -2.67
CA LEU A 112 5.93 -8.45 -3.17
C LEU A 112 4.57 -8.07 -3.76
N HIS A 113 3.89 -7.08 -3.17
CA HIS A 113 2.58 -6.62 -3.62
C HIS A 113 2.64 -5.89 -4.97
N GLU A 114 3.65 -5.05 -5.17
CA GLU A 114 3.80 -4.23 -6.37
C GLU A 114 4.53 -4.97 -7.51
N HIS A 115 5.48 -5.83 -7.17
CA HIS A 115 6.41 -6.42 -8.13
C HIS A 115 6.43 -7.94 -8.17
N MET A 116 5.76 -8.65 -7.25
CA MET A 116 5.88 -10.11 -7.08
C MET A 116 7.34 -10.57 -6.86
N LEU A 117 7.52 -11.89 -6.70
CA LEU A 117 8.84 -12.50 -6.74
C LEU A 117 9.50 -12.24 -8.11
N PHE A 118 10.81 -11.96 -8.12
CA PHE A 118 11.60 -11.72 -9.33
C PHE A 118 11.16 -10.53 -10.20
N ASN A 119 10.50 -9.54 -9.62
CA ASN A 119 10.06 -8.32 -10.32
C ASN A 119 9.06 -8.59 -11.49
N LEU A 120 8.24 -9.62 -11.32
CA LEU A 120 7.13 -9.97 -12.22
C LEU A 120 5.91 -9.05 -12.01
N SER A 121 6.08 -7.73 -12.16
CA SER A 121 4.97 -6.75 -12.02
C SER A 121 3.81 -7.03 -12.99
N TRP A 122 4.08 -7.58 -14.17
CA TRP A 122 3.05 -8.02 -15.12
C TRP A 122 2.15 -9.12 -14.54
N LEU A 123 2.67 -9.97 -13.64
CA LEU A 123 1.90 -11.02 -12.99
C LEU A 123 0.95 -10.44 -11.94
N VAL A 124 1.34 -9.36 -11.25
CA VAL A 124 0.44 -8.59 -10.38
C VAL A 124 -0.73 -8.06 -11.20
N ILE A 125 -0.44 -7.34 -12.29
CA ILE A 125 -1.45 -6.73 -13.16
C ILE A 125 -2.38 -7.82 -13.75
N GLY A 126 -1.80 -8.87 -14.32
CA GLY A 126 -2.56 -9.97 -14.91
C GLY A 126 -3.43 -10.72 -13.90
N SER A 127 -2.92 -10.94 -12.69
CA SER A 127 -3.70 -11.56 -11.60
C SER A 127 -4.83 -10.67 -11.12
N THR A 128 -4.62 -9.36 -11.05
CA THR A 128 -5.66 -8.38 -10.68
C THR A 128 -6.76 -8.30 -11.74
N ILE A 129 -6.41 -8.31 -13.04
CA ILE A 129 -7.38 -8.40 -14.14
C ILE A 129 -8.14 -9.74 -14.06
N GLY A 130 -7.43 -10.84 -13.83
CA GLY A 130 -8.03 -12.16 -13.65
C GLY A 130 -8.98 -12.23 -12.43
N LEU A 131 -8.66 -11.53 -11.35
CA LEU A 131 -9.53 -11.39 -10.17
C LEU A 131 -10.81 -10.65 -10.51
N LEU A 132 -10.73 -9.51 -11.20
CA LEU A 132 -11.91 -8.77 -11.67
C LEU A 132 -12.77 -9.63 -12.59
N PHE A 133 -12.14 -10.38 -13.50
CA PHE A 133 -12.84 -11.35 -14.34
C PHE A 133 -13.55 -12.43 -13.49
N LEU A 134 -12.89 -12.99 -12.47
CA LEU A 134 -13.50 -13.96 -11.55
C LEU A 134 -14.70 -13.38 -10.80
N ILE A 135 -14.62 -12.11 -10.38
CA ILE A 135 -15.72 -11.40 -9.72
C ILE A 135 -16.90 -11.25 -10.69
N VAL A 136 -16.67 -10.77 -11.91
CA VAL A 136 -17.72 -10.63 -12.95
C VAL A 136 -18.38 -11.98 -13.22
N VAL A 137 -17.59 -13.03 -13.43
CA VAL A 137 -18.11 -14.39 -13.63
C VAL A 137 -18.90 -14.86 -12.41
N GLY A 138 -18.45 -14.55 -11.20
CA GLY A 138 -19.14 -14.87 -9.94
C GLY A 138 -20.51 -14.20 -9.82
N VAL A 139 -20.62 -12.92 -10.20
CA VAL A 139 -21.89 -12.17 -10.22
C VAL A 139 -22.86 -12.78 -11.24
N VAL A 140 -22.38 -13.09 -12.46
CA VAL A 140 -23.20 -13.68 -13.54
C VAL A 140 -23.73 -15.09 -13.19
N MET A 141 -23.11 -15.80 -12.23
CA MET A 141 -23.65 -17.07 -11.72
C MET A 141 -24.96 -16.92 -10.92
N GLY A 142 -25.32 -15.69 -10.57
CA GLY A 142 -26.61 -15.30 -10.00
C GLY A 142 -26.61 -15.19 -8.46
N TRP A 143 -27.81 -14.92 -7.94
CA TRP A 143 -28.06 -14.58 -6.54
C TRP A 143 -27.56 -15.64 -5.54
N PRO A 144 -27.03 -15.23 -4.37
CA PRO A 144 -26.52 -16.17 -3.39
C PRO A 144 -27.68 -16.85 -2.67
N ARG A 145 -27.86 -18.16 -2.90
CA ARG A 145 -28.63 -19.00 -1.97
C ARG A 145 -27.76 -19.29 -0.75
N LEU A 146 -27.97 -18.53 0.31
CA LEU A 146 -27.24 -18.67 1.58
C LEU A 146 -27.68 -19.94 2.29
N ARG A 147 -26.71 -20.76 2.68
CA ARG A 147 -26.89 -21.96 3.50
C ARG A 147 -25.71 -22.01 4.45
N ASN A 148 -25.89 -22.48 5.68
CA ASN A 148 -24.78 -22.63 6.62
C ASN A 148 -23.83 -23.76 6.17
N SER A 149 -22.94 -23.43 5.24
CA SER A 149 -22.02 -24.33 4.56
C SER A 149 -20.90 -23.50 3.95
N VAL A 150 -19.73 -24.10 3.70
CA VAL A 150 -18.59 -23.40 3.07
C VAL A 150 -18.98 -22.72 1.75
N SER A 151 -19.80 -23.38 0.92
CA SER A 151 -20.27 -22.78 -0.34
C SER A 151 -21.27 -21.65 -0.13
N GLY A 152 -22.03 -21.65 0.96
CA GLY A 152 -22.95 -20.55 1.29
C GLY A 152 -22.18 -19.34 1.82
N TRP A 153 -21.21 -19.56 2.71
CA TRP A 153 -20.30 -18.52 3.20
C TRP A 153 -19.47 -17.89 2.08
N HIS A 154 -18.92 -18.69 1.16
CA HIS A 154 -18.22 -18.19 -0.04
C HIS A 154 -19.10 -17.24 -0.86
N LYS A 155 -20.36 -17.63 -1.12
CA LYS A 155 -21.30 -16.79 -1.87
C LYS A 155 -21.70 -15.53 -1.08
N GLY A 156 -21.92 -15.67 0.22
CA GLY A 156 -22.26 -14.55 1.11
C GLY A 156 -21.14 -13.51 1.12
N ALA A 157 -19.90 -13.92 1.37
CA ALA A 157 -18.73 -13.04 1.34
C ALA A 157 -18.58 -12.33 -0.01
N GLY A 158 -18.76 -13.05 -1.12
CA GLY A 158 -18.65 -12.47 -2.46
C GLY A 158 -19.73 -11.44 -2.78
N TRP A 159 -20.96 -11.64 -2.32
CA TRP A 159 -22.06 -10.72 -2.60
C TRP A 159 -22.10 -9.51 -1.64
N PHE A 160 -21.96 -9.74 -0.34
CA PHE A 160 -22.00 -8.64 0.63
C PHE A 160 -20.72 -7.80 0.61
N GLY A 161 -19.56 -8.41 0.28
CA GLY A 161 -18.30 -7.69 0.10
C GLY A 161 -18.16 -7.02 -1.28
N LEU A 162 -19.09 -7.25 -2.22
CA LEU A 162 -18.91 -6.92 -3.64
C LEU A 162 -18.42 -5.49 -3.90
N PRO A 163 -18.96 -4.42 -3.27
CA PRO A 163 -18.49 -3.06 -3.53
C PRO A 163 -16.99 -2.89 -3.25
N LEU A 164 -16.52 -3.43 -2.12
CA LEU A 164 -15.12 -3.34 -1.70
C LEU A 164 -14.23 -4.28 -2.53
N LEU A 165 -14.71 -5.49 -2.80
CA LEU A 165 -14.01 -6.49 -3.63
C LEU A 165 -13.81 -6.02 -5.07
N VAL A 166 -14.68 -5.15 -5.59
CA VAL A 166 -14.50 -4.53 -6.92
C VAL A 166 -13.61 -3.29 -6.82
N LEU A 167 -13.86 -2.43 -5.84
CA LEU A 167 -13.16 -1.15 -5.71
C LEU A 167 -11.65 -1.34 -5.49
N SER A 168 -11.26 -2.25 -4.60
CA SER A 168 -9.86 -2.50 -4.25
C SER A 168 -8.96 -2.87 -5.46
N PRO A 169 -9.29 -3.86 -6.30
CA PRO A 169 -8.50 -4.18 -7.49
C PRO A 169 -8.61 -3.12 -8.60
N LEU A 170 -9.75 -2.42 -8.73
CA LEU A 170 -9.87 -1.32 -9.69
C LEU A 170 -8.93 -0.16 -9.35
N THR A 171 -8.85 0.23 -8.07
CA THR A 171 -7.93 1.28 -7.64
C THR A 171 -6.48 0.83 -7.76
N GLY A 172 -6.17 -0.45 -7.52
CA GLY A 172 -4.85 -1.03 -7.79
C GLY A 172 -4.45 -0.94 -9.28
N LEU A 173 -5.36 -1.26 -10.21
CA LEU A 173 -5.12 -1.10 -11.65
C LEU A 173 -4.97 0.37 -12.04
N ALA A 174 -5.81 1.26 -11.49
CA ALA A 174 -5.67 2.69 -11.74
C ALA A 174 -4.27 3.19 -11.35
N LEU A 175 -3.72 2.75 -10.22
CA LEU A 175 -2.34 3.05 -9.83
C LEU A 175 -1.31 2.46 -10.79
N ALA A 176 -1.48 1.21 -11.21
CA ALA A 176 -0.57 0.56 -12.15
C ALA A 176 -0.52 1.27 -13.51
N PHE A 177 -1.64 1.85 -13.95
CA PHE A 177 -1.74 2.61 -15.20
C PHE A 177 -1.53 4.13 -15.03
N GLY A 178 -1.17 4.60 -13.84
CA GLY A 178 -0.92 6.03 -13.59
C GLY A 178 -2.17 6.91 -13.57
N ILE A 179 -3.37 6.33 -13.44
CA ILE A 179 -4.64 7.04 -13.34
C ILE A 179 -4.79 7.57 -11.91
N SER A 180 -4.86 8.89 -11.75
CA SER A 180 -4.90 9.56 -10.44
C SER A 180 -6.18 10.38 -10.18
N PHE A 181 -6.89 10.79 -11.25
CA PHE A 181 -7.95 11.80 -11.20
C PHE A 181 -7.52 13.13 -10.54
N SER A 182 -6.23 13.44 -10.59
CA SER A 182 -5.62 14.62 -9.99
C SER A 182 -5.19 15.62 -11.07
N ALA A 183 -5.33 16.91 -10.77
CA ALA A 183 -4.64 17.94 -11.55
C ALA A 183 -3.11 17.76 -11.46
N PRO A 184 -2.35 18.22 -12.46
CA PRO A 184 -0.90 18.29 -12.35
C PRO A 184 -0.48 19.04 -11.08
N PRO A 185 0.59 18.60 -10.41
CA PRO A 185 1.11 19.33 -9.25
C PRO A 185 1.54 20.75 -9.67
N PRO A 186 1.52 21.72 -8.75
CA PRO A 186 2.04 23.07 -9.01
C PRO A 186 3.47 23.00 -9.56
N HIS A 187 3.77 23.78 -10.59
CA HIS A 187 5.15 23.87 -11.08
C HIS A 187 5.97 24.72 -10.11
N ILE A 188 7.06 24.15 -9.59
CA ILE A 188 8.11 24.89 -8.88
C ILE A 188 9.33 24.96 -9.80
N ASP A 189 9.89 26.16 -10.00
CA ASP A 189 11.06 26.35 -10.86
C ASP A 189 12.24 25.49 -10.40
N GLY A 190 12.89 24.80 -11.35
CA GLY A 190 14.00 23.88 -11.12
C GLY A 190 15.20 24.52 -10.40
N ALA A 191 15.48 25.78 -10.74
CA ALA A 191 16.54 26.57 -10.12
C ALA A 191 16.23 26.96 -8.66
N ALA A 192 14.97 26.84 -8.24
CA ALA A 192 14.49 27.20 -6.91
C ALA A 192 14.29 25.98 -5.98
N TRP A 193 14.77 24.78 -6.35
CA TRP A 193 14.62 23.62 -5.47
C TRP A 193 15.34 23.86 -4.13
N PRO A 194 14.65 23.59 -2.99
CA PRO A 194 15.30 23.63 -1.70
C PRO A 194 16.26 22.44 -1.58
N SER A 195 17.38 22.67 -0.90
CA SER A 195 18.20 21.60 -0.31
C SER A 195 17.35 20.77 0.67
N LEU A 196 17.82 19.57 1.00
CA LEU A 196 17.09 18.72 1.96
C LEU A 196 16.92 19.40 3.33
N LYS A 197 17.92 20.17 3.78
CA LYS A 197 17.87 20.94 5.03
C LYS A 197 16.82 22.04 4.98
N GLU A 198 16.74 22.79 3.88
CA GLU A 198 15.70 23.81 3.68
C GLU A 198 14.31 23.17 3.60
N ALA A 199 14.16 22.05 2.89
CA ALA A 199 12.89 21.35 2.79
C ALA A 199 12.41 20.89 4.18
N VAL A 200 13.30 20.37 5.02
CA VAL A 200 13.00 19.99 6.41
C VAL A 200 12.58 21.19 7.25
N GLN A 201 13.23 22.34 7.06
CA GLN A 201 12.84 23.58 7.74
C GLN A 201 11.44 24.04 7.34
N VAL A 202 11.12 24.03 6.05
CA VAL A 202 9.81 24.45 5.51
C VAL A 202 8.70 23.51 5.99
N VAL A 203 8.94 22.19 5.99
CA VAL A 203 7.98 21.21 6.52
C VAL A 203 7.82 21.37 8.03
N GLY A 204 8.95 21.43 8.75
CA GLY A 204 8.99 21.52 10.20
C GLY A 204 8.44 22.83 10.78
N ALA A 205 8.29 23.87 9.95
CA ALA A 205 7.62 25.11 10.35
C ALA A 205 6.09 24.95 10.48
N LYS A 206 5.50 23.96 9.82
CA LYS A 206 4.04 23.72 9.83
C LYS A 206 3.64 22.41 10.54
N TYR A 207 4.53 21.42 10.55
CA TYR A 207 4.24 20.07 11.04
C TYR A 207 5.34 19.56 11.96
N ASP A 208 4.97 18.76 12.95
CA ASP A 208 5.94 17.89 13.64
C ASP A 208 6.46 16.83 12.64
N LEU A 209 7.77 16.61 12.61
CA LEU A 209 8.39 15.71 11.64
C LEU A 209 8.20 14.23 11.99
N SER A 210 7.51 13.91 13.09
CA SER A 210 7.00 12.57 13.37
C SER A 210 5.90 12.15 12.38
N HIS A 211 5.13 13.11 11.84
CA HIS A 211 4.12 12.89 10.80
C HIS A 211 4.72 12.80 9.39
N LEU A 212 6.00 13.14 9.22
CA LEU A 212 6.67 13.03 7.92
C LEU A 212 6.84 11.54 7.56
N ILE A 213 6.54 11.17 6.31
CA ILE A 213 6.89 9.85 5.76
C ILE A 213 8.13 9.95 4.89
N TRP A 214 8.18 10.94 3.99
CA TRP A 214 9.37 11.19 3.17
C TRP A 214 9.44 12.60 2.60
N ILE A 215 10.66 13.06 2.34
CA ILE A 215 10.99 14.19 1.46
C ILE A 215 11.89 13.64 0.36
N ARG A 216 11.55 13.84 -0.92
CA ARG A 216 12.40 13.40 -2.05
C ARG A 216 12.06 14.10 -3.36
N PRO A 217 13.01 14.16 -4.31
CA PRO A 217 12.72 14.63 -5.67
C PRO A 217 11.81 13.64 -6.41
N ARG A 218 10.76 14.14 -7.06
CA ARG A 218 9.90 13.36 -7.97
C ARG A 218 9.27 14.27 -9.02
N GLY A 219 9.41 13.91 -10.30
CA GLY A 219 8.78 14.66 -11.40
C GLY A 219 9.30 16.09 -11.54
N GLY A 220 10.60 16.31 -11.30
CA GLY A 220 11.21 17.64 -11.44
C GLY A 220 10.88 18.62 -10.31
N GLN A 221 10.61 18.14 -9.11
CA GLN A 221 10.37 18.98 -7.92
C GLN A 221 10.65 18.21 -6.63
N MET A 222 10.92 18.94 -5.56
CA MET A 222 10.98 18.38 -4.21
C MET A 222 9.57 18.19 -3.68
N LEU A 223 9.23 16.98 -3.26
CA LEU A 223 7.94 16.65 -2.67
C LEU A 223 8.13 16.18 -1.22
N ALA A 224 7.16 16.47 -0.37
CA ALA A 224 7.02 15.91 0.96
C ALA A 224 5.72 15.11 1.05
N ARG A 225 5.76 13.92 1.64
CA ARG A 225 4.57 13.19 2.05
C ARG A 225 4.54 13.12 3.56
N LEU A 226 3.43 13.55 4.14
CA LEU A 226 3.20 13.59 5.58
C LEU A 226 1.73 13.27 5.88
N ASP A 227 1.47 12.82 7.11
CA ASP A 227 0.14 12.70 7.66
C ASP A 227 -0.40 14.09 8.06
N ASP A 228 -1.48 14.51 7.41
CA ASP A 228 -2.15 15.78 7.63
C ASP A 228 -3.56 15.52 8.19
N GLY A 229 -3.63 15.28 9.50
CA GLY A 229 -4.89 15.05 10.22
C GLY A 229 -5.57 13.72 9.88
N GLY A 230 -4.79 12.65 9.69
CA GLY A 230 -5.30 11.31 9.32
C GLY A 230 -5.40 11.07 7.82
N GLU A 231 -4.94 12.01 6.98
CA GLU A 231 -4.81 11.84 5.53
C GLU A 231 -3.35 11.95 5.11
N MET A 232 -2.84 10.93 4.41
CA MET A 232 -1.46 10.92 3.91
C MET A 232 -1.33 11.76 2.64
N LYS A 233 -1.10 13.06 2.81
CA LYS A 233 -1.03 14.03 1.71
C LYS A 233 0.38 14.20 1.17
N VAL A 234 0.44 14.64 -0.08
CA VAL A 234 1.68 15.04 -0.75
C VAL A 234 1.65 16.55 -0.95
N PHE A 235 2.75 17.21 -0.60
CA PHE A 235 2.98 18.63 -0.78
C PHE A 235 4.18 18.83 -1.71
N ALA A 236 4.09 19.83 -2.57
CA ALA A 236 5.25 20.37 -3.26
C ALA A 236 5.98 21.31 -2.30
N VAL A 237 7.30 21.14 -2.19
CA VAL A 237 8.14 21.88 -1.24
C VAL A 237 8.89 22.96 -2.01
N SER A 238 8.54 24.22 -1.77
CA SER A 238 9.33 25.37 -2.21
C SER A 238 10.27 25.80 -1.08
N ARG A 239 11.08 26.85 -1.31
CA ARG A 239 11.93 27.44 -0.27
C ARG A 239 11.14 28.20 0.80
N GLU A 240 9.93 28.64 0.48
CA GLU A 240 9.15 29.55 1.32
C GLU A 240 7.92 28.84 1.92
N GLU A 241 7.31 27.92 1.18
CA GLU A 241 6.04 27.31 1.56
C GLU A 241 5.88 25.85 1.11
N LEU A 242 4.97 25.17 1.82
CA LEU A 242 4.38 23.90 1.42
C LEU A 242 3.11 24.15 0.62
N LEU A 243 3.10 23.68 -0.62
CA LEU A 243 1.97 23.77 -1.54
C LEU A 243 1.23 22.43 -1.61
N PRO A 244 -0.07 22.35 -1.27
CA PRO A 244 -0.81 21.10 -1.36
C PRO A 244 -0.91 20.64 -2.82
N THR A 245 -0.69 19.34 -3.04
CA THR A 245 -0.96 18.74 -4.35
C THR A 245 -2.40 18.21 -4.42
N ALA A 246 -2.91 18.01 -5.63
CA ALA A 246 -4.24 17.44 -5.81
C ALA A 246 -4.32 16.00 -5.29
N ARG A 247 -5.45 15.65 -4.66
CA ARG A 247 -5.69 14.29 -4.13
C ARG A 247 -5.62 13.25 -5.24
N ASN A 248 -4.88 12.17 -5.00
CA ASN A 248 -4.87 10.98 -5.83
C ASN A 248 -5.86 9.97 -5.24
N TRP A 249 -7.13 10.06 -5.65
CA TRP A 249 -8.21 9.25 -5.09
C TRP A 249 -7.98 7.73 -5.19
N PRO A 250 -7.52 7.19 -6.34
CA PRO A 250 -7.21 5.77 -6.43
C PRO A 250 -6.16 5.36 -5.39
N ARG A 251 -5.13 6.18 -5.17
CA ARG A 251 -4.13 5.94 -4.13
C ARG A 251 -4.74 5.95 -2.73
N LEU A 252 -5.50 7.00 -2.41
CA LEU A 252 -6.12 7.15 -1.11
C LEU A 252 -7.00 5.94 -0.76
N LEU A 253 -7.87 5.53 -1.69
CA LEU A 253 -8.76 4.39 -1.50
C LEU A 253 -7.98 3.07 -1.41
N HIS A 254 -6.99 2.86 -2.28
CA HIS A 254 -6.22 1.61 -2.31
C HIS A 254 -5.31 1.44 -1.10
N GLU A 255 -4.66 2.52 -0.65
CA GLU A 255 -3.77 2.49 0.52
C GLU A 255 -4.54 2.64 1.85
N GLY A 256 -5.77 3.18 1.82
CA GLY A 256 -6.62 3.29 3.01
C GLY A 256 -6.19 4.40 3.97
N ASN A 257 -5.73 5.53 3.44
CA ASN A 257 -5.05 6.58 4.22
C ASN A 257 -5.67 7.98 4.05
N TRP A 258 -7.00 8.07 4.10
CA TRP A 258 -7.76 9.31 3.91
C TRP A 258 -8.63 9.75 5.08
N MET A 259 -8.73 8.94 6.15
CA MET A 259 -9.52 9.26 7.35
C MET A 259 -9.08 8.41 8.54
N GLY A 260 -7.80 8.55 8.93
CA GLY A 260 -7.17 7.79 10.01
C GLY A 260 -7.30 6.28 9.82
N ALA A 261 -7.55 5.56 10.92
CA ALA A 261 -7.59 4.09 10.93
C ALA A 261 -8.79 3.45 10.20
N GLY A 262 -9.90 4.17 9.99
CA GLY A 262 -11.14 3.59 9.45
C GLY A 262 -10.97 2.96 8.06
N PRO A 263 -10.46 3.69 7.07
CA PRO A 263 -10.23 3.14 5.73
C PRO A 263 -9.16 2.04 5.69
N ALA A 264 -8.15 2.12 6.54
CA ALA A 264 -7.14 1.08 6.72
C ALA A 264 -7.78 -0.24 7.17
N LEU A 265 -8.68 -0.19 8.15
CA LEU A 265 -9.48 -1.34 8.59
C LEU A 265 -10.43 -1.85 7.50
N ALA A 266 -11.03 -0.97 6.70
CA ALA A 266 -11.86 -1.39 5.57
C ALA A 266 -11.03 -2.19 4.53
N ASN A 267 -9.79 -1.77 4.28
CA ASN A 267 -8.86 -2.52 3.42
C ASN A 267 -8.45 -3.86 4.04
N ALA A 268 -8.22 -3.91 5.35
CA ALA A 268 -7.96 -5.16 6.08
C ALA A 268 -9.12 -6.15 5.94
N VAL A 269 -10.35 -5.69 6.15
CA VAL A 269 -11.59 -6.50 5.97
C VAL A 269 -11.71 -6.97 4.52
N THR A 270 -11.38 -6.12 3.55
CA THR A 270 -11.42 -6.48 2.12
C THR A 270 -10.41 -7.58 1.80
N ALA A 271 -9.17 -7.46 2.28
CA ALA A 271 -8.14 -8.48 2.11
C ALA A 271 -8.53 -9.82 2.79
N LEU A 272 -9.11 -9.76 3.99
CA LEU A 272 -9.65 -10.95 4.66
C LEU A 272 -10.79 -11.59 3.88
N ALA A 273 -11.71 -10.80 3.32
CA ALA A 273 -12.79 -11.32 2.48
C ALA A 273 -12.24 -12.03 1.24
N PHE A 274 -11.21 -11.47 0.59
CA PHE A 274 -10.52 -12.14 -0.51
C PHE A 274 -9.85 -13.45 -0.09
N LEU A 275 -9.17 -13.48 1.06
CA LEU A 275 -8.58 -14.71 1.60
C LEU A 275 -9.64 -15.77 1.89
N VAL A 276 -10.76 -15.39 2.51
CA VAL A 276 -11.89 -16.29 2.75
C VAL A 276 -12.42 -16.83 1.43
N LEU A 277 -12.63 -15.99 0.41
CA LEU A 277 -13.10 -16.43 -0.91
C LEU A 277 -12.13 -17.40 -1.57
N LEU A 278 -10.82 -17.11 -1.51
CA LEU A 278 -9.78 -17.95 -2.08
C LEU A 278 -9.69 -19.31 -1.39
N VAL A 279 -9.59 -19.32 -0.05
CA VAL A 279 -9.48 -20.54 0.76
C VAL A 279 -10.73 -21.41 0.62
N THR A 280 -11.91 -20.81 0.73
CA THR A 280 -13.18 -21.55 0.58
C THR A 280 -13.35 -22.06 -0.85
N GLY A 281 -12.92 -21.31 -1.87
CA GLY A 281 -12.91 -21.73 -3.26
C GLY A 281 -12.02 -22.95 -3.51
N ALA A 282 -10.77 -22.89 -3.04
CA ALA A 282 -9.81 -23.98 -3.13
C ALA A 282 -10.30 -25.24 -2.37
N TRP A 283 -10.86 -25.06 -1.17
CA TRP A 283 -11.45 -26.15 -0.39
C TRP A 283 -12.61 -26.83 -1.11
N ILE A 284 -13.54 -26.05 -1.69
CA ILE A 284 -14.66 -26.58 -2.45
C ILE A 284 -14.18 -27.36 -3.68
N TRP A 285 -13.12 -26.88 -4.34
CA TRP A 285 -12.49 -27.59 -5.46
C TRP A 285 -11.90 -28.92 -4.99
N ALA A 286 -11.02 -28.91 -3.99
CA ALA A 286 -10.34 -30.10 -3.47
C ALA A 286 -11.34 -31.16 -3.01
N ARG A 287 -12.35 -30.77 -2.22
CA ARG A 287 -13.39 -31.70 -1.75
C ARG A 287 -14.17 -32.37 -2.89
N ARG A 288 -14.36 -31.68 -4.03
CA ARG A 288 -15.05 -32.24 -5.20
C ARG A 288 -14.15 -33.13 -6.03
N THR A 289 -12.87 -32.79 -6.14
CA THR A 289 -11.88 -33.57 -6.89
C THR A 289 -11.58 -34.89 -6.18
N PHE A 290 -11.42 -34.86 -4.86
CA PHE A 290 -11.02 -36.04 -4.08
C PHE A 290 -12.18 -36.83 -3.44
N ARG A 291 -13.45 -36.38 -3.56
CA ARG A 291 -14.58 -37.22 -3.16
C ARG A 291 -14.69 -38.42 -4.10
N ARG A 292 -14.35 -39.60 -3.60
CA ARG A 292 -14.67 -40.88 -4.24
C ARG A 292 -16.17 -40.91 -4.54
N ARG A 293 -16.54 -41.14 -5.80
CA ARG A 293 -17.92 -41.48 -6.15
C ARG A 293 -18.20 -42.87 -5.55
N PRO A 294 -19.27 -43.08 -4.76
CA PRO A 294 -19.64 -44.43 -4.40
C PRO A 294 -19.83 -45.23 -5.69
N ALA A 295 -19.23 -46.41 -5.75
CA ALA A 295 -19.50 -47.36 -6.81
C ALA A 295 -21.02 -47.54 -6.88
N ARG A 296 -21.61 -47.27 -8.04
CA ARG A 296 -23.01 -47.63 -8.28
C ARG A 296 -23.02 -49.15 -8.34
N SER A 297 -23.36 -49.80 -7.22
CA SER A 297 -23.82 -51.18 -7.18
C SER A 297 -25.25 -51.23 -7.72
#